data_AF-A0A5C7FJF6-F1
#
_entry.id   AF-A0A5C7FJF6-F1
#
_cell.length_a   1.000
_cell.length_b   1.000
_cell.length_c   1.000
_cell.angle_alpha   90.00
_cell.angle_beta   90.00
_cell.angle_gamma   90.00
#
_symmetry.space_group_name_H-M   'P 1'
#
loop_
_entity.id
_entity.type
_entity.pdbx_description
1 polymer ?
#
loop_
_entity_poly.entity_id
_entity_poly.type
_entity_poly.pdbx_seq_one_letter_code
_entity_poly.pdbx_strand_id
1 'polypeptide(L)'
;MMQWKPKLLLLVFFGLLAACGNNQGEQIYKSWEKAAETEKNVSSFQNPRGVKENMEFDLFKIMSSKKTIEEISPLSEKAIASAEERRDLLEQERSIRFEAYGQFQEALPEKNNLNESIKAPAEEAVELMEKRYYTYEELIDIYNRSIDKDIDLYRLLSQESLSAAELEDHQNAVNDFYNEIEELNETFNRQTEKFNDAKLEFYSAAGIELHH
;
A
#
# COMPACT_ATOMS: atom_id res chain seq x y z
N MET A 1 -14.96 -53.84 70.84
CA MET A 1 -15.09 -52.54 70.15
C MET A 1 -13.82 -52.28 69.38
N MET A 2 -13.83 -52.50 68.07
CA MET A 2 -12.70 -52.26 67.18
C MET A 2 -13.27 -51.47 66.00
N GLN A 3 -12.96 -50.17 65.95
CA GLN A 3 -13.46 -49.27 64.91
C GLN A 3 -12.57 -49.43 63.66
N TRP A 4 -13.17 -49.84 62.54
CA TRP A 4 -12.53 -49.83 61.23
C TRP A 4 -13.27 -48.81 60.37
N LYS A 5 -12.62 -47.67 60.09
CA LYS A 5 -13.15 -46.64 59.20
C LYS A 5 -12.82 -47.02 57.75
N PRO A 6 -13.77 -47.03 56.80
CA PRO A 6 -13.45 -47.18 55.40
C PRO A 6 -12.73 -45.92 54.87
N LYS A 7 -11.68 -46.15 54.08
CA LYS A 7 -10.81 -45.14 53.50
C LYS A 7 -11.58 -44.27 52.50
N LEU A 8 -11.56 -42.96 52.71
CA LEU A 8 -11.97 -41.95 51.74
C LEU A 8 -10.98 -42.01 50.56
N LEU A 9 -11.45 -42.48 49.40
CA LEU A 9 -10.68 -42.49 48.16
C LEU A 9 -10.65 -41.04 47.64
N LEU A 10 -9.59 -40.32 47.98
CA LEU A 10 -9.36 -38.96 47.50
C LEU A 10 -8.86 -39.06 46.05
N LEU A 11 -9.79 -38.93 45.11
CA LEU A 11 -9.51 -38.86 43.69
C LEU A 11 -8.83 -37.52 43.43
N VAL A 12 -7.49 -37.52 43.40
CA VAL A 12 -6.68 -36.38 43.01
C VAL A 12 -6.94 -36.13 41.53
N PHE A 13 -7.89 -35.24 41.25
CA PHE A 13 -8.07 -34.66 39.93
C PHE A 13 -6.84 -33.77 39.70
N PHE A 14 -5.83 -34.33 39.03
CA PHE A 14 -4.76 -33.55 38.43
C PHE A 14 -5.43 -32.61 37.43
N GLY A 15 -5.68 -31.37 37.87
CA GLY A 15 -5.98 -30.29 36.95
C GLY A 15 -4.81 -30.22 35.99
N LEU A 16 -5.01 -30.73 34.78
CA LEU A 16 -4.34 -30.20 33.61
C LEU A 16 -4.77 -28.74 33.54
N LEU A 17 -4.05 -27.90 34.29
CA LEU A 17 -3.89 -26.51 33.91
C LEU A 17 -3.25 -26.60 32.53
N ALA A 18 -4.09 -26.64 31.49
CA ALA A 18 -3.72 -26.04 30.24
C ALA A 18 -3.20 -24.66 30.64
N ALA A 19 -1.88 -24.49 30.62
CA ALA A 19 -1.32 -23.17 30.61
C ALA A 19 -2.03 -22.49 29.45
N CYS A 20 -2.95 -21.55 29.73
CA CYS A 20 -3.32 -20.54 28.76
C CYS A 20 -1.99 -19.91 28.39
N GLY A 21 -1.44 -20.37 27.27
CA GLY A 21 -0.17 -19.91 26.75
C GLY A 21 -0.27 -18.40 26.65
N ASN A 22 0.75 -17.72 27.14
CA ASN A 22 0.95 -16.32 26.82
C ASN A 22 0.76 -16.19 25.30
N ASN A 23 -0.23 -15.43 24.82
CA ASN A 23 -0.58 -15.39 23.40
C ASN A 23 0.54 -14.64 22.64
N GLN A 24 1.67 -15.31 22.42
CA GLN A 24 2.86 -14.76 21.79
C GLN A 24 2.47 -14.29 20.39
N GLY A 25 2.70 -13.01 20.09
CA GLY A 25 2.32 -12.43 18.81
C GLY A 25 0.96 -11.71 18.80
N GLU A 26 0.17 -11.72 19.88
CA GLU A 26 -1.10 -10.99 19.98
C GLU A 26 -0.95 -9.48 19.67
N GLN A 27 0.12 -8.86 20.17
CA GLN A 27 0.38 -7.44 19.90
C GLN A 27 0.77 -7.19 18.44
N ILE A 28 1.52 -8.12 17.85
CA ILE A 28 1.90 -8.06 16.44
C ILE A 28 0.65 -8.18 15.56
N TYR A 29 -0.21 -9.15 15.85
CA TYR A 29 -1.51 -9.31 15.21
C TYR A 29 -2.35 -8.02 15.26
N LYS A 30 -2.53 -7.43 16.44
CA LYS A 30 -3.31 -6.19 16.58
C LYS A 30 -2.75 -5.04 15.77
N SER A 31 -1.43 -4.85 15.80
CA SER A 31 -0.75 -3.81 15.03
C SER A 31 -0.94 -4.03 13.53
N TRP A 32 -0.76 -5.26 13.04
CA TRP A 32 -0.86 -5.57 11.62
C TRP A 32 -2.29 -5.49 11.09
N GLU A 33 -3.29 -5.93 11.87
CA GLU A 33 -4.69 -5.77 11.49
C GLU A 33 -5.15 -4.30 11.54
N LYS A 34 -4.64 -3.52 12.50
CA LYS A 34 -4.87 -2.07 12.52
C LYS A 34 -4.29 -1.39 11.27
N ALA A 35 -3.06 -1.73 10.90
CA ALA A 35 -2.43 -1.22 9.67
C ALA A 35 -3.25 -1.59 8.43
N ALA A 36 -3.72 -2.85 8.34
CA ALA A 36 -4.57 -3.30 7.23
C ALA A 36 -5.92 -2.54 7.17
N GLU A 37 -6.56 -2.27 8.31
CA GLU A 37 -7.79 -1.49 8.35
C GLU A 37 -7.56 -0.03 7.94
N THR A 38 -6.42 0.57 8.31
CA THR A 38 -6.03 1.92 7.84
C THR A 38 -5.92 1.96 6.30
N GLU A 39 -5.35 0.93 5.66
CA GLU A 39 -5.20 0.89 4.19
C GLU A 39 -6.50 0.65 3.41
N LYS A 40 -7.58 0.22 4.06
CA LYS A 40 -8.84 -0.19 3.39
C LYS A 40 -9.46 0.88 2.49
N ASN A 41 -9.22 2.15 2.80
CA ASN A 41 -9.77 3.28 2.06
C ASN A 41 -8.85 3.80 0.95
N VAL A 42 -7.66 3.23 0.76
CA VAL A 42 -6.71 3.66 -0.29
C VAL A 42 -7.33 3.58 -1.69
N SER A 43 -8.11 2.54 -1.98
CA SER A 43 -8.74 2.36 -3.30
C SER A 43 -9.71 3.49 -3.68
N SER A 44 -10.21 4.26 -2.70
CA SER A 44 -11.13 5.38 -2.95
C SER A 44 -10.49 6.53 -3.72
N PHE A 45 -9.16 6.66 -3.70
CA PHE A 45 -8.42 7.72 -4.41
C PHE A 45 -8.08 7.36 -5.86
N GLN A 46 -8.07 6.07 -6.21
CA GLN A 46 -7.63 5.58 -7.52
C GLN A 46 -8.61 5.98 -8.65
N ASN A 47 -9.92 5.82 -8.42
CA ASN A 47 -10.94 6.18 -9.40
C ASN A 47 -10.96 7.69 -9.70
N PRO A 48 -11.02 8.60 -8.68
CA PRO A 48 -10.89 10.04 -8.91
C PRO A 48 -9.63 10.42 -9.67
N ARG A 49 -8.48 9.80 -9.36
CA ARG A 49 -7.21 10.03 -10.06
C ARG A 49 -7.30 9.67 -11.54
N GLY A 50 -7.84 8.50 -11.88
CA GLY A 50 -8.03 8.09 -13.28
C GLY A 50 -9.01 8.99 -14.05
N VAL A 51 -10.04 9.52 -13.38
CA VAL A 51 -10.96 10.49 -14.01
C VAL A 51 -10.23 11.79 -14.38
N LYS A 52 -9.31 12.26 -13.52
CA LYS A 52 -8.49 13.46 -13.78
C LYS A 52 -7.54 13.26 -14.95
N GLU A 53 -6.81 12.15 -14.96
CA GLU A 53 -5.91 11.77 -16.05
C GLU A 53 -6.63 11.68 -17.41
N ASN A 54 -7.83 11.07 -17.45
CA ASN A 54 -8.63 11.03 -18.67
C ASN A 54 -9.09 12.42 -19.13
N MET A 55 -9.50 13.28 -18.20
CA MET A 55 -9.89 14.66 -18.52
C MET A 55 -8.69 15.46 -19.08
N GLU A 56 -7.51 15.30 -18.48
CA GLU A 56 -6.25 15.89 -18.94
C GLU A 56 -5.92 15.47 -20.38
N PHE A 57 -6.04 14.17 -20.67
CA PHE A 57 -5.85 13.64 -22.03
C PHE A 57 -6.86 14.20 -23.04
N ASP A 58 -8.13 14.36 -22.65
CA ASP A 58 -9.14 14.99 -23.50
C ASP A 58 -8.84 16.46 -23.77
N LEU A 59 -8.39 17.21 -22.76
CA LEU A 59 -7.97 18.60 -22.91
C LEU A 59 -6.77 18.71 -23.85
N PHE A 60 -5.79 17.82 -23.71
CA PHE A 60 -4.64 17.75 -24.62
C PHE A 60 -5.07 17.57 -26.08
N LYS A 61 -5.95 16.61 -26.38
CA LYS A 61 -6.47 16.41 -27.75
C LYS A 61 -7.15 17.66 -28.30
N ILE A 62 -7.90 18.38 -27.47
CA ILE A 62 -8.56 19.63 -27.88
C ILE A 62 -7.50 20.70 -28.16
N MET A 63 -6.53 20.90 -27.27
CA MET A 63 -5.44 21.88 -27.42
C MET A 63 -4.65 21.64 -28.73
N SER A 64 -4.30 20.39 -29.01
CA SER A 64 -3.58 20.01 -30.24
C SER A 64 -4.34 20.28 -31.54
N SER A 65 -5.66 20.54 -31.46
CA SER A 65 -6.48 20.93 -32.62
C SER A 65 -6.64 22.45 -32.79
N LYS A 66 -6.19 23.25 -31.81
CA LYS A 66 -6.31 24.71 -31.82
C LYS A 66 -5.18 25.35 -32.63
N LYS A 67 -5.44 26.57 -33.10
CA LYS A 67 -4.51 27.31 -33.98
C LYS A 67 -3.88 28.51 -33.32
N THR A 68 -4.43 28.96 -32.20
CA THR A 68 -4.04 30.20 -31.52
C THR A 68 -3.76 29.93 -30.05
N ILE A 69 -2.81 30.65 -29.49
CA ILE A 69 -2.46 30.53 -28.07
C ILE A 69 -3.62 30.99 -27.19
N GLU A 70 -4.39 31.97 -27.64
CA GLU A 70 -5.57 32.47 -26.93
C GLU A 70 -6.64 31.38 -26.73
N GLU A 71 -6.73 30.41 -27.65
CA GLU A 71 -7.61 29.24 -27.50
C GLU A 71 -7.01 28.13 -26.64
N ILE A 72 -5.67 28.03 -26.57
CA ILE A 72 -4.95 26.96 -25.85
C ILE A 72 -4.77 27.31 -24.37
N SER A 73 -4.39 28.55 -24.05
CA SER A 73 -4.08 28.99 -22.69
C SER A 73 -5.12 28.59 -21.64
N PRO A 74 -6.43 28.85 -21.80
CA PRO A 74 -7.42 28.46 -20.80
C PRO A 74 -7.59 26.93 -20.65
N LEU A 75 -7.33 26.16 -21.71
CA LEU A 75 -7.38 24.70 -21.65
C LEU A 75 -6.14 24.13 -20.95
N SER A 76 -4.97 24.73 -21.18
CA SER A 76 -3.72 24.38 -20.52
C SER A 76 -3.82 24.66 -19.02
N GLU A 77 -4.32 25.83 -18.61
CA GLU A 77 -4.51 26.16 -17.19
C GLU A 77 -5.43 25.14 -16.50
N LYS A 78 -6.51 24.73 -17.18
CA LYS A 78 -7.42 23.70 -16.67
C LYS A 78 -6.75 22.33 -16.56
N ALA A 79 -5.93 21.95 -17.54
CA ALA A 79 -5.21 20.68 -17.52
C ALA A 79 -4.16 20.65 -16.39
N ILE A 80 -3.40 21.74 -16.21
CA ILE A 80 -2.43 21.89 -15.11
C ILE A 80 -3.14 21.81 -13.75
N ALA A 81 -4.25 22.52 -13.57
CA ALA A 81 -5.02 22.45 -12.33
C ALA A 81 -5.51 21.03 -12.02
N SER A 82 -5.94 20.29 -13.05
CA SER A 82 -6.31 18.87 -12.90
C SER A 82 -5.13 17.99 -12.49
N ALA A 83 -3.96 18.20 -13.11
CA ALA A 83 -2.75 17.42 -12.83
C ALA A 83 -2.25 17.65 -11.39
N GLU A 84 -2.36 18.88 -10.87
CA GLU A 84 -2.08 19.17 -9.46
C GLU A 84 -3.11 18.53 -8.52
N GLU A 85 -4.41 18.55 -8.86
CA GLU A 85 -5.42 17.82 -8.07
C GLU A 85 -5.16 16.30 -8.09
N ARG A 86 -4.68 15.77 -9.22
CA ARG A 86 -4.25 14.37 -9.35
C ARG A 86 -3.06 14.05 -8.44
N ARG A 87 -2.10 14.96 -8.31
CA ARG A 87 -1.00 14.87 -7.34
C ARG A 87 -1.49 14.89 -5.90
N ASP A 88 -2.42 15.78 -5.56
CA ASP A 88 -2.99 15.85 -4.21
C ASP A 88 -3.73 14.56 -3.81
N LEU A 89 -4.41 13.91 -4.76
CA LEU A 89 -5.03 12.60 -4.53
C LEU A 89 -3.98 11.50 -4.29
N LEU A 90 -2.85 11.57 -4.98
CA LEU A 90 -1.73 10.64 -4.80
C LEU A 90 -1.07 10.80 -3.44
N GLU A 91 -0.87 12.04 -2.97
CA GLU A 91 -0.29 12.31 -1.66
C GLU A 91 -1.21 11.89 -0.52
N GLN A 92 -2.53 12.06 -0.67
CA GLN A 92 -3.51 11.52 0.29
C GLN A 92 -3.43 10.00 0.39
N GLU A 93 -3.32 9.31 -0.75
CA GLU A 93 -3.11 7.86 -0.78
C GLU A 93 -1.83 7.46 -0.05
N ARG A 94 -0.72 8.16 -0.36
CA ARG A 94 0.60 7.93 0.23
C ARG A 94 0.60 8.14 1.73
N SER A 95 -0.03 9.21 2.22
CA SER A 95 -0.11 9.52 3.65
C SER A 95 -0.80 8.39 4.44
N ILE A 96 -1.85 7.78 3.88
CA ILE A 96 -2.55 6.66 4.52
C ILE A 96 -1.64 5.43 4.59
N ARG A 97 -0.92 5.11 3.52
CA ARG A 97 0.03 3.98 3.53
C ARG A 97 1.22 4.22 4.45
N PHE A 98 1.72 5.46 4.51
CA PHE A 98 2.76 5.84 5.45
C PHE A 98 2.30 5.65 6.91
N GLU A 99 1.08 6.08 7.23
CA GLU A 99 0.49 5.84 8.55
C GLU A 99 0.36 4.35 8.84
N ALA A 100 -0.19 3.57 7.92
CA ALA A 100 -0.34 2.13 8.07
C ALA A 100 1.01 1.43 8.27
N TYR A 101 2.03 1.82 7.53
CA TYR A 101 3.38 1.29 7.68
C TYR A 101 3.99 1.65 9.04
N GLY A 102 3.78 2.88 9.53
CA GLY A 102 4.16 3.26 10.88
C GLY A 102 3.50 2.40 11.95
N GLN A 103 2.18 2.17 11.84
CA GLN A 103 1.44 1.28 12.75
C GLN A 103 1.94 -0.17 12.69
N PHE A 104 2.30 -0.67 11.51
CA PHE A 104 2.91 -1.99 11.32
C PHE A 104 4.26 -2.09 12.04
N GLN A 105 5.07 -1.03 11.99
CA GLN A 105 6.40 -0.99 12.60
C GLN A 105 6.36 -0.97 14.14
N GLU A 106 5.28 -0.50 14.77
CA GLU A 106 5.12 -0.45 16.23
C GLU A 106 5.31 -1.82 16.89
N ALA A 107 4.99 -2.91 16.18
CA ALA A 107 5.07 -4.28 16.67
C ALA A 107 6.44 -4.96 16.46
N LEU A 108 7.38 -4.34 15.74
CA LEU A 108 8.68 -4.96 15.45
C LEU A 108 9.48 -5.36 16.70
N PRO A 109 9.52 -4.56 17.79
CA PRO A 109 10.24 -4.94 19.01
C PRO A 109 9.72 -6.24 19.65
N GLU A 110 8.41 -6.51 19.52
CA GLU A 110 7.76 -7.68 20.11
C GLU A 110 8.18 -8.99 19.45
N LYS A 111 8.73 -8.94 18.23
CA LYS A 111 9.26 -10.14 17.54
C LYS A 111 10.35 -10.84 18.33
N ASN A 112 11.12 -10.10 19.13
CA ASN A 112 12.18 -10.67 19.97
C ASN A 112 11.65 -11.54 21.12
N ASN A 113 10.36 -11.41 21.45
CA ASN A 113 9.68 -12.18 22.49
C ASN A 113 9.01 -13.46 21.95
N LEU A 114 9.10 -13.70 20.65
CA LEU A 114 8.54 -14.87 19.98
C LEU A 114 9.46 -16.09 20.16
N ASN A 115 8.85 -17.27 20.24
CA ASN A 115 9.61 -18.51 20.06
C ASN A 115 10.03 -18.68 18.59
N GLU A 116 11.02 -19.53 18.33
CA GLU A 116 11.62 -19.68 17.00
C GLU A 116 10.61 -20.06 15.91
N SER A 117 9.66 -20.95 16.23
CA SER A 117 8.63 -21.40 15.29
C SER A 117 7.64 -20.32 14.87
N ILE A 118 7.42 -19.29 15.71
CA ILE A 118 6.56 -18.14 15.40
C ILE A 118 7.39 -17.00 14.79
N LYS A 119 8.65 -16.89 15.19
CA LYS A 119 9.54 -15.80 14.81
C LYS A 119 9.87 -15.80 13.32
N ALA A 120 10.18 -16.96 12.74
CA ALA A 120 10.54 -17.07 11.33
C ALA A 120 9.48 -16.49 10.37
N PRO A 121 8.19 -16.91 10.41
CA PRO A 121 7.17 -16.32 9.54
C PRO A 121 6.90 -14.84 9.86
N ALA A 122 7.07 -14.41 11.11
CA ALA A 122 6.95 -13.00 11.47
C ALA A 122 8.08 -12.13 10.85
N GLU A 123 9.30 -12.65 10.79
CA GLU A 123 10.43 -11.96 10.15
C GLU A 123 10.27 -11.89 8.64
N GLU A 124 9.81 -12.97 8.01
CA GLU A 124 9.50 -12.99 6.58
C GLU A 124 8.40 -11.98 6.21
N ALA A 125 7.30 -11.93 6.98
CA ALA A 125 6.25 -10.95 6.76
C ALA A 125 6.75 -9.50 6.90
N VAL A 126 7.67 -9.24 7.83
CA VAL A 126 8.30 -7.91 7.97
C VAL A 126 9.14 -7.55 6.75
N GLU A 127 10.02 -8.45 6.30
CA GLU A 127 10.85 -8.20 5.12
C GLU A 127 9.99 -7.95 3.87
N LEU A 128 8.90 -8.70 3.70
CA LEU A 128 7.97 -8.53 2.58
C LEU A 128 7.18 -7.22 2.67
N MET A 129 6.75 -6.80 3.86
CA MET A 129 6.10 -5.50 4.05
C MET A 129 7.06 -4.34 3.77
N GLU A 130 8.33 -4.43 4.18
CA GLU A 130 9.34 -3.42 3.86
C GLU A 130 9.53 -3.29 2.35
N LYS A 131 9.68 -4.41 1.65
CA LYS A 131 9.79 -4.43 0.18
C LYS A 131 8.56 -3.84 -0.49
N ARG A 132 7.36 -4.20 -0.01
CA ARG A 132 6.08 -3.66 -0.47
C ARG A 132 6.02 -2.14 -0.29
N TYR A 133 6.41 -1.65 0.87
CA TYR A 133 6.41 -0.22 1.17
C TYR A 133 7.37 0.54 0.25
N TYR A 134 8.61 0.09 0.10
CA TYR A 134 9.58 0.78 -0.76
C TYR A 134 9.22 0.72 -2.25
N THR A 135 8.67 -0.40 -2.72
CA THR A 135 8.17 -0.51 -4.11
C THR A 135 7.03 0.48 -4.34
N TYR A 136 6.17 0.70 -3.34
CA TYR A 136 5.14 1.74 -3.42
C TYR A 136 5.73 3.15 -3.46
N GLU A 137 6.72 3.46 -2.63
CA GLU A 137 7.39 4.77 -2.66
C GLU A 137 8.04 5.05 -4.03
N GLU A 138 8.66 4.04 -4.64
CA GLU A 138 9.17 4.12 -6.02
C GLU A 138 8.05 4.40 -7.02
N LEU A 139 6.90 3.72 -6.90
CA LEU A 139 5.73 3.96 -7.75
C LEU A 139 5.23 5.41 -7.63
N ILE A 140 5.20 5.98 -6.43
CA ILE A 140 4.81 7.38 -6.21
C ILE A 140 5.79 8.34 -6.90
N ASP A 141 7.10 8.09 -6.83
CA ASP A 141 8.11 8.93 -7.51
C ASP A 141 7.87 8.95 -9.03
N ILE A 142 7.66 7.78 -9.65
CA ILE A 142 7.38 7.68 -11.08
C ILE A 142 6.09 8.42 -11.45
N TYR A 143 5.01 8.25 -10.68
CA TYR A 143 3.77 8.98 -10.92
C TYR A 143 3.97 10.51 -10.83
N ASN A 144 4.69 11.00 -9.83
CA ASN A 144 4.95 12.43 -9.68
C ASN A 144 5.77 13.00 -10.85
N ARG A 145 6.78 12.25 -11.29
CA ARG A 145 7.58 12.62 -12.48
C ARG A 145 6.75 12.62 -13.76
N SER A 146 5.81 11.69 -13.91
CA SER A 146 4.85 11.70 -15.02
C SER A 146 3.95 12.94 -14.97
N ILE A 147 3.42 13.29 -13.79
CA ILE A 147 2.60 14.49 -13.61
C ILE A 147 3.39 15.76 -13.95
N ASP A 148 4.66 15.86 -13.52
CA ASP A 148 5.52 16.99 -13.87
C ASP A 148 5.69 17.14 -15.39
N LYS A 149 5.86 16.01 -16.09
CA LYS A 149 6.00 16.01 -17.55
C LYS A 149 4.72 16.44 -18.26
N ASP A 150 3.56 16.00 -17.79
CA ASP A 150 2.27 16.45 -18.30
C ASP A 150 2.10 17.97 -18.11
N ILE A 151 2.43 18.48 -16.92
CA ILE A 151 2.35 19.91 -16.60
C ILE A 151 3.29 20.73 -17.50
N ASP A 152 4.52 20.27 -17.70
CA ASP A 152 5.49 20.93 -18.58
C ASP A 152 4.99 20.96 -20.04
N LEU A 153 4.40 19.87 -20.53
CA LEU A 153 3.78 19.83 -21.85
C LEU A 153 2.67 20.88 -21.99
N TYR A 154 1.77 20.96 -21.01
CA TYR A 154 0.67 21.94 -21.05
C TYR A 154 1.19 23.38 -21.04
N ARG A 155 2.20 23.66 -20.21
CA ARG A 155 2.87 24.98 -20.21
C ARG A 155 3.50 25.31 -21.56
N LEU A 156 4.17 24.37 -22.21
CA LEU A 156 4.77 24.61 -23.52
C LEU A 156 3.72 24.90 -24.59
N LEU A 157 2.63 24.11 -24.62
CA LEU A 157 1.51 24.31 -25.55
C LEU A 157 0.86 25.71 -25.45
N SER A 158 0.87 26.31 -24.26
CA SER A 158 0.33 27.67 -24.04
C SER A 158 1.33 28.80 -24.28
N GLN A 159 2.59 28.50 -24.60
CA GLN A 159 3.62 29.49 -24.88
C GLN A 159 4.02 29.53 -26.35
N GLU A 160 4.07 28.37 -27.00
CA GLU A 160 4.40 28.25 -28.41
C GLU A 160 3.83 26.97 -29.03
N SER A 161 3.89 26.87 -30.36
CA SER A 161 3.54 25.64 -31.06
C SER A 161 4.67 24.63 -30.94
N LEU A 162 4.39 23.43 -30.43
CA LEU A 162 5.34 22.34 -30.40
C LEU A 162 5.64 21.79 -31.80
N SER A 163 6.91 21.47 -32.04
CA SER A 163 7.34 20.70 -33.19
C SER A 163 6.91 19.24 -33.07
N ALA A 164 6.89 18.53 -34.21
CA ALA A 164 6.60 17.09 -34.23
C ALA A 164 7.61 16.29 -33.39
N ALA A 165 8.88 16.72 -33.36
CA ALA A 165 9.93 16.07 -32.59
C ALA A 165 9.68 16.22 -31.08
N GLU A 166 9.30 17.40 -30.60
CA GLU A 166 8.99 17.62 -29.17
C GLU A 166 7.76 16.83 -28.71
N LEU A 167 6.76 16.67 -29.59
CA LEU A 167 5.60 15.83 -29.33
C LEU A 167 5.97 14.34 -29.28
N GLU A 168 6.87 13.89 -30.16
CA GLU A 168 7.38 12.51 -30.17
C GLU A 168 8.21 12.22 -28.91
N ASP A 169 9.09 13.14 -28.52
CA ASP A 169 9.88 13.02 -27.28
C ASP A 169 8.97 12.91 -26.05
N HIS A 170 7.89 13.70 -25.99
CA HIS A 170 6.91 13.59 -24.92
C HIS A 170 6.18 12.24 -24.93
N GLN A 171 5.76 11.76 -26.10
CA GLN A 171 5.11 10.45 -26.24
C GLN A 171 6.02 9.31 -25.76
N ASN A 172 7.31 9.36 -26.12
CA ASN A 172 8.29 8.37 -25.67
C ASN A 172 8.45 8.41 -24.14
N ALA A 173 8.59 9.60 -23.55
CA ALA A 173 8.69 9.75 -22.10
C ALA A 173 7.45 9.19 -21.36
N VAL A 174 6.26 9.46 -21.88
CA VAL A 174 5.01 8.93 -21.30
C VAL A 174 4.95 7.40 -21.40
N ASN A 175 5.32 6.82 -22.54
CA ASN A 175 5.36 5.36 -22.71
C ASN A 175 6.37 4.71 -21.73
N ASP A 176 7.52 5.33 -21.54
CA ASP A 176 8.53 4.84 -20.59
C ASP A 176 7.98 4.84 -19.16
N PHE A 177 7.31 5.92 -18.72
CA PHE A 177 6.65 5.95 -17.41
C PHE A 177 5.56 4.89 -17.28
N TYR A 178 4.74 4.66 -18.31
CA TYR A 178 3.71 3.62 -18.26
C TYR A 178 4.31 2.24 -18.05
N ASN A 179 5.39 1.91 -18.75
CA ASN A 179 6.08 0.64 -18.57
C ASN A 179 6.67 0.50 -17.15
N GLU A 180 7.35 1.54 -16.65
CA GLU A 180 7.89 1.55 -15.28
C GLU A 180 6.78 1.39 -14.22
N ILE A 181 5.65 2.08 -14.39
CA ILE A 181 4.47 1.97 -13.52
C ILE A 181 3.89 0.55 -13.56
N GLU A 182 3.80 -0.07 -14.73
CA GLU A 182 3.29 -1.45 -14.87
C GLU A 182 4.19 -2.45 -14.12
N GLU A 183 5.51 -2.40 -14.35
CA GLU A 183 6.48 -3.29 -13.69
C GLU A 183 6.49 -3.14 -12.17
N LEU A 184 6.42 -1.89 -11.67
CA LEU A 184 6.35 -1.60 -10.24
C LEU A 184 5.02 -2.07 -9.63
N ASN A 185 3.89 -1.90 -10.34
CA ASN A 185 2.59 -2.41 -9.89
C ASN A 185 2.59 -3.94 -9.78
N GLU A 186 3.12 -4.66 -10.77
CA GLU A 186 3.26 -6.11 -10.69
C GLU A 186 4.12 -6.55 -9.50
N THR A 187 5.19 -5.80 -9.25
CA THR A 187 6.09 -6.05 -8.11
C THR A 187 5.42 -5.80 -6.77
N PHE A 188 4.71 -4.68 -6.64
CA PHE A 188 3.92 -4.33 -5.46
C PHE A 188 2.84 -5.38 -5.17
N ASN A 189 2.11 -5.82 -6.19
CA ASN A 189 1.06 -6.84 -6.06
C ASN A 189 1.64 -8.17 -5.60
N ARG A 190 2.71 -8.64 -6.25
CA ARG A 190 3.40 -9.88 -5.89
C ARG A 190 3.95 -9.86 -4.46
N GLN A 191 4.48 -8.72 -4.02
CA GLN A 191 4.95 -8.57 -2.63
C GLN A 191 3.79 -8.52 -1.64
N THR A 192 2.66 -7.90 -2.01
CA THR A 192 1.45 -7.86 -1.20
C THR A 192 0.86 -9.26 -1.00
N GLU A 193 0.80 -10.08 -2.05
CA GLU A 193 0.36 -11.48 -1.96
C GLU A 193 1.26 -12.29 -1.03
N LYS A 194 2.58 -12.26 -1.25
CA LYS A 194 3.53 -12.97 -0.39
C LYS A 194 3.48 -12.50 1.06
N PHE A 195 3.34 -11.19 1.27
CA PHE A 195 3.17 -10.64 2.62
C PHE A 195 1.92 -11.21 3.30
N ASN A 196 0.79 -11.28 2.58
CA ASN A 196 -0.44 -11.83 3.12
C ASN A 196 -0.29 -13.33 3.46
N ASP A 197 0.41 -14.10 2.63
CA ASP A 197 0.68 -15.51 2.91
C ASP A 197 1.54 -15.68 4.18
N ALA A 198 2.67 -14.97 4.27
CA ALA A 198 3.56 -15.01 5.44
C ALA A 198 2.85 -14.51 6.72
N LYS A 199 1.98 -13.50 6.59
CA LYS A 199 1.13 -12.99 7.68
C LYS A 199 0.19 -14.08 8.20
N LEU A 200 -0.47 -14.82 7.32
CA LEU A 200 -1.37 -15.92 7.69
C LEU A 200 -0.60 -17.09 8.32
N GLU A 201 0.59 -17.42 7.81
CA GLU A 201 1.47 -18.42 8.42
C GLU A 201 1.88 -18.03 9.84
N PHE A 202 2.24 -16.75 10.06
CA PHE A 202 2.50 -16.22 11.39
C PHE A 202 1.29 -16.37 12.32
N TYR A 203 0.08 -16.01 11.85
CA TYR A 203 -1.14 -16.15 12.66
C TYR A 203 -1.40 -17.60 13.05
N SER A 204 -1.23 -18.54 12.11
CA SER A 204 -1.36 -19.96 12.38
C SER A 204 -0.33 -20.47 13.40
N ALA A 205 0.95 -20.08 13.24
CA ALA A 205 2.02 -20.45 14.16
C ALA A 205 1.81 -19.89 15.57
N ALA A 206 1.27 -18.69 15.68
CA ALA A 206 0.93 -18.03 16.93
C ALA A 206 -0.35 -18.57 17.60
N GLY A 207 -1.09 -19.47 16.93
CA GLY A 207 -2.35 -19.99 17.44
C GLY A 207 -3.50 -18.96 17.44
N ILE A 208 -3.42 -17.95 16.58
CA ILE A 208 -4.45 -16.92 16.43
C ILE A 208 -5.56 -17.47 15.54
N GLU A 209 -6.77 -17.56 16.08
CA GLU A 209 -7.96 -17.93 15.32
C GLU A 209 -8.50 -16.75 14.53
N LEU A 210 -8.57 -16.89 13.20
CA LEU A 210 -9.21 -15.92 12.33
C LEU A 210 -10.71 -16.20 12.30
N HIS A 211 -11.51 -15.29 12.83
CA HIS A 211 -12.96 -15.33 12.70
C HIS A 211 -13.36 -14.59 11.42
N HIS A 212 -13.89 -15.34 10.45
CA HIS A 212 -14.49 -14.81 9.22
C HIS A 212 -15.91 -14.29 9.46
#